data_AF-A0A1G7IWZ5-F1
#
_entry.id   AF-A0A1G7IWZ5-F1
#
_cell.length_a   1.000
_cell.length_b   1.000
_cell.length_c   1.000
_cell.angle_alpha   90.00
_cell.angle_beta   90.00
_cell.angle_gamma   90.00
#
_symmetry.space_group_name_H-M   'P 1'
#
loop_
_entity.id
_entity.type
_entity.pdbx_description
1 polymer ?
#
loop_
_entity_poly.entity_id
_entity_poly.type
_entity_poly.pdbx_seq_one_letter_code
_entity_poly.pdbx_strand_id
1 'polypeptide(L)' 'MDKIAYSVKEIAEILQINRYTVYEWIKRNKMPHNRTAKNGKILVPASAIEEWLQGKDFANEHMRKKIKQKVK' A
#
# COMPACT_ATOMS: atom_id res chain seq x y z
N MET A 1 -0.53 16.20 -8.65
CA MET A 1 -1.72 15.52 -8.09
C MET A 1 -2.02 16.15 -6.74
N ASP A 2 -3.20 16.72 -6.54
CA ASP A 2 -3.54 17.56 -5.35
C ASP A 2 -4.24 16.78 -4.22
N LYS A 3 -4.13 15.44 -4.22
CA LYS A 3 -4.87 14.57 -3.29
C LYS A 3 -3.92 14.00 -2.23
N ILE A 4 -4.30 14.13 -0.97
CA ILE A 4 -3.49 13.67 0.19
C ILE A 4 -3.59 12.13 0.36
N ALA A 5 -4.70 11.52 -0.04
CA ALA A 5 -4.92 10.08 0.03
C ALA A 5 -5.90 9.59 -1.05
N TYR A 6 -5.73 8.34 -1.44
CA TYR A 6 -6.57 7.62 -2.39
C TYR A 6 -7.30 6.46 -1.70
N SER A 7 -8.52 6.18 -2.17
CA SER A 7 -9.25 4.98 -1.78
C SER A 7 -8.74 3.75 -2.52
N VAL A 8 -9.04 2.57 -2.00
CA VAL A 8 -8.69 1.27 -2.64
C VAL A 8 -9.14 1.18 -4.10
N LYS A 9 -10.31 1.76 -4.42
CA LYS A 9 -10.84 1.79 -5.79
C LYS A 9 -9.94 2.63 -6.71
N GLU A 10 -9.62 3.84 -6.28
CA GLU A 10 -8.77 4.75 -7.05
C GLU A 10 -7.38 4.18 -7.27
N ILE A 11 -6.81 3.53 -6.25
CA ILE A 11 -5.49 2.88 -6.36
C ILE A 11 -5.53 1.77 -7.40
N ALA A 12 -6.58 0.94 -7.38
CA ALA A 12 -6.78 -0.11 -8.38
C ALA A 12 -6.86 0.45 -9.80
N GLU A 13 -7.52 1.61 -9.98
CA GLU A 13 -7.61 2.31 -11.27
C GLU A 13 -6.26 2.90 -11.70
N ILE A 14 -5.53 3.57 -10.79
CA ILE A 14 -4.21 4.17 -11.07
C ILE A 14 -3.18 3.11 -11.44
N LEU A 15 -3.15 2.01 -10.69
CA LEU A 15 -2.20 0.92 -10.89
C LEU A 15 -2.67 -0.09 -11.94
N GLN A 16 -3.89 0.07 -12.48
CA GLN A 16 -4.56 -0.89 -13.36
C GLN A 16 -4.54 -2.34 -12.85
N ILE A 17 -4.72 -2.53 -11.54
CA ILE A 17 -4.77 -3.83 -10.89
C ILE A 17 -6.15 -4.11 -10.31
N ASN A 18 -6.42 -5.37 -10.00
CA ASN A 18 -7.66 -5.74 -9.33
C ASN A 18 -7.70 -5.17 -7.90
N ARG A 19 -8.85 -4.62 -7.49
CA ARG A 19 -9.13 -4.20 -6.10
C ARG A 19 -8.81 -5.30 -5.08
N TYR A 20 -9.05 -6.56 -5.43
CA TYR A 20 -8.70 -7.71 -4.59
C TYR A 20 -7.20 -7.75 -4.26
N THR A 21 -6.35 -7.50 -5.24
CA THR A 21 -4.89 -7.43 -5.07
C THR A 21 -4.50 -6.31 -4.09
N VAL A 22 -5.17 -5.16 -4.20
CA VAL A 22 -4.94 -4.03 -3.27
C VAL A 22 -5.36 -4.42 -1.84
N TYR A 23 -6.52 -5.07 -1.66
CA TYR A 23 -6.95 -5.59 -0.35
C TYR A 23 -5.98 -6.65 0.21
N GLU A 24 -5.48 -7.56 -0.62
CA GLU A 24 -4.43 -8.53 -0.25
C GLU A 24 -3.16 -7.83 0.22
N TRP A 25 -2.72 -6.76 -0.44
CA TRP A 25 -1.54 -6.00 -0.03
C TRP A 25 -1.74 -5.29 1.29
N ILE A 26 -2.91 -4.68 1.50
CA ILE A 26 -3.28 -4.05 2.77
C ILE A 26 -3.30 -5.11 3.89
N LYS A 27 -3.94 -6.27 3.65
CA LYS A 27 -4.00 -7.39 4.60
C LYS A 27 -2.61 -7.90 4.96
N ARG A 28 -1.70 -7.95 3.98
CA ARG A 28 -0.29 -8.34 4.17
C ARG A 28 0.58 -7.21 4.73
N ASN A 29 0.01 -6.05 5.10
CA ASN A 29 0.73 -4.86 5.57
C ASN A 29 1.85 -4.41 4.61
N LYS A 30 1.68 -4.65 3.30
CA LYS A 30 2.62 -4.23 2.26
C LYS A 30 2.46 -2.78 1.86
N MET A 31 1.39 -2.12 2.28
CA MET A 31 1.11 -0.73 1.93
C MET A 31 0.62 0.00 3.19
N PRO A 32 1.17 1.18 3.51
CA PRO A 32 0.68 1.99 4.61
C PRO A 32 -0.76 2.39 4.30
N HIS A 33 -1.64 2.13 5.25
CA HIS A 33 -3.06 2.42 5.09
C HIS A 33 -3.58 3.04 6.37
N ASN A 34 -4.51 3.97 6.22
CA ASN A 34 -5.21 4.57 7.32
C ASN A 34 -6.69 4.22 7.23
N ARG A 35 -7.29 3.85 8.36
CA ARG A 35 -8.73 3.55 8.43
C ARG A 35 -9.44 4.77 8.98
N THR A 36 -10.39 5.30 8.21
CA THR A 36 -11.25 6.38 8.70
C THR A 36 -12.13 5.85 9.82
N ALA A 37 -12.02 6.42 11.02
CA ALA A 37 -12.81 6.05 12.19
C ALA A 37 -14.33 6.18 11.96
N LYS A 38 -14.77 7.12 11.11
CA LYS A 38 -16.20 7.33 10.82
C LYS A 38 -16.88 6.19 10.06
N ASN A 39 -16.20 5.59 9.08
CA ASN A 39 -16.85 4.69 8.09
C ASN A 39 -16.06 3.39 7.85
N GLY A 40 -14.95 3.15 8.56
CA GLY A 40 -14.08 1.99 8.35
C GLY A 40 -13.40 1.93 6.98
N LYS A 41 -13.54 2.99 6.16
CA LYS A 41 -12.96 3.09 4.82
C LYS A 41 -11.44 3.12 4.92
N ILE A 42 -10.80 2.40 4.00
CA ILE A 42 -9.35 2.34 3.90
C ILE A 42 -8.90 3.42 2.91
N LEU A 43 -8.04 4.30 3.38
CA LEU A 43 -7.38 5.35 2.63
C LEU A 43 -5.88 5.09 2.65
N VAL A 44 -5.25 5.15 1.49
CA VAL A 44 -3.80 5.04 1.34
C VAL A 44 -3.26 6.43 1.02
N PRO A 45 -2.25 6.93 1.75
CA PRO A 45 -1.67 8.23 1.47
C PRO A 45 -1.07 8.26 0.06
N ALA A 46 -1.21 9.38 -0.63
CA ALA A 46 -0.74 9.54 -2.00
C ALA A 46 0.77 9.28 -2.13
N SER A 47 1.54 9.72 -1.14
CA SER A 47 2.98 9.47 -1.06
C SER A 47 3.34 7.98 -1.17
N ALA A 48 2.55 7.09 -0.57
CA ALA A 48 2.80 5.65 -0.67
C ALA A 48 2.53 5.08 -2.07
N ILE A 49 1.57 5.67 -2.80
CA ILE A 49 1.31 5.33 -4.20
C ILE A 49 2.42 5.84 -5.10
N GLU A 50 2.89 7.07 -4.86
CA GLU A 50 4.01 7.66 -5.59
C GLU A 50 5.30 6.85 -5.39
N GLU A 51 5.60 6.44 -4.15
CA GLU A 51 6.74 5.55 -3.87
C GLU A 51 6.61 4.21 -4.60
N TRP A 52 5.40 3.66 -4.69
CA TRP A 52 5.15 2.44 -5.45
C TRP A 52 5.38 2.63 -6.95
N LEU A 53 4.86 3.73 -7.53
CA LEU A 53 5.05 4.08 -8.95
C LEU A 53 6.52 4.33 -9.30
N GLN A 54 7.32 4.81 -8.34
CA GLN A 54 8.77 4.93 -8.48
C GLN A 54 9.52 3.58 -8.46
N GLY A 55 8.80 2.45 -8.42
CA GLY A 55 9.39 1.11 -8.45
C GLY A 55 9.94 0.63 -7.11
N LYS A 56 9.61 1.31 -6.00
CA LYS A 56 9.90 0.77 -4.66
C LYS A 56 8.91 -0.34 -4.35
N ASP A 57 9.29 -1.56 -4.69
CA ASP A 57 8.51 -2.75 -4.35
C ASP A 57 8.54 -2.99 -2.83
N PHE A 58 7.44 -2.67 -2.14
CA PHE A 58 7.31 -2.91 -0.69
C PHE A 58 7.43 -4.40 -0.31
N ALA A 59 7.19 -5.34 -1.24
CA ALA A 59 7.32 -6.76 -0.96
C ALA A 59 8.78 -7.18 -0.78
N ASN A 60 9.69 -6.64 -1.60
CA ASN A 60 11.11 -6.91 -1.47
C ASN A 60 11.73 -6.31 -0.21
N GLU A 61 11.30 -5.13 0.25
CA GLU A 61 11.88 -4.53 1.45
C GLU A 61 11.46 -5.27 2.74
N HIS A 62 10.19 -5.67 2.85
CA HIS A 62 9.72 -6.42 4.02
C HIS A 62 10.31 -7.85 4.07
N MET A 63 10.48 -8.50 2.91
CA MET A 63 11.19 -9.78 2.80
C MET A 63 12.68 -9.62 3.18
N ARG A 64 13.37 -8.57 2.70
CA ARG A 64 14.76 -8.25 3.08
C ARG A 64 14.92 -7.96 4.58
N LYS A 65 13.99 -7.23 5.20
CA LYS A 65 14.01 -6.94 6.65
C LYS A 65 13.76 -8.20 7.50
N LYS A 66 12.87 -9.10 7.08
CA LYS A 66 12.67 -10.40 7.77
C LYS A 66 13.89 -11.31 7.68
N ILE A 67 14.58 -11.34 6.53
CA ILE A 67 15.81 -12.12 6.35
C ILE A 67 16.92 -11.56 7.26
N LYS A 68 17.07 -10.23 7.35
CA LYS A 68 18.06 -9.61 8.26
C LYS A 68 17.78 -9.83 9.75
N GLN A 69 16.51 -9.91 10.18
CA GLN A 69 16.18 -10.17 11.59
C GLN A 69 16.39 -11.63 12.03
N LYS A 70 16.47 -12.59 11.10
CA LYS A 70 16.64 -14.01 11.41
C LYS A 70 18.10 -14.46 11.48
N VAL A 71 19.06 -13.58 11.15
CA VAL A 71 20.50 -13.87 11.13
C VAL A 71 21.21 -13.09 12.26
N LYS A 72 20.61 -13.02 13.44
CA LYS A 72 21.28 -12.54 14.66
C LYS A 72 21.13 -13.58 15.76
#